data_AF-A0A562L976-F1
#
_entry.id   AF-A0A562L976-F1
#
_cell.length_a   1.000
_cell.length_b   1.000
_cell.length_c   1.000
_cell.angle_alpha   90.00
_cell.angle_beta   90.00
_cell.angle_gamma   90.00
#
_symmetry.space_group_name_H-M   'P 1'
#
loop_
_entity.id
_entity.type
_entity.pdbx_description
1 polymer ?
#
loop_
_entity_poly.entity_id
_entity_poly.type
_entity_poly.pdbx_seq_one_letter_code
_entity_poly.pdbx_strand_id
1 'polypeptide(L)'
;MFPDWPERSRSAAISADLRRLGSAAQSTVSVPPLTSGGMLGTLYVLEGSRLGAKFLLKEVADAADPHISQATRYLSHGAGKRLWQSFLSKLESEEVSDEDEVIEAARAAFAAFERAADRA
;
A
#
# COMPACT_ATOMS: atom_id res chain seq x y z
N MET A 1 -14.43 11.25 0.68
CA MET A 1 -13.03 10.90 0.40
C MET A 1 -12.94 9.38 0.15
N PHE A 2 -12.51 8.96 -1.05
CA PHE A 2 -12.42 7.58 -1.59
C PHE A 2 -13.60 6.58 -1.38
N PRO A 3 -14.74 6.72 -2.09
CA PRO A 3 -15.81 5.71 -2.07
C PRO A 3 -15.39 4.35 -2.65
N ASP A 4 -14.35 4.34 -3.49
CA ASP A 4 -13.71 3.17 -4.08
C ASP A 4 -12.68 2.51 -3.15
N TRP A 5 -12.63 2.89 -1.86
CA TRP A 5 -11.71 2.31 -0.88
C TRP A 5 -11.75 0.77 -0.79
N PRO A 6 -12.92 0.10 -0.84
CA PRO A 6 -12.95 -1.37 -0.86
C PRO A 6 -12.14 -2.00 -1.99
N GLU A 7 -11.97 -1.30 -3.11
CA GLU A 7 -11.15 -1.77 -4.25
C GLU A 7 -9.67 -1.42 -4.12
N ARG A 8 -9.33 -0.44 -3.27
CA ARG A 8 -7.96 0.03 -3.03
C ARG A 8 -7.33 -0.64 -1.82
N SER A 9 -8.12 -1.04 -0.84
CA SER A 9 -7.63 -1.68 0.37
C SER A 9 -6.95 -3.02 0.05
N ARG A 10 -5.69 -3.17 0.46
CA ARG A 10 -4.91 -4.41 0.29
C ARG A 10 -4.92 -5.31 1.52
N SER A 11 -5.62 -4.94 2.59
CA SER A 11 -5.60 -5.65 3.88
C SER A 11 -6.04 -7.10 3.75
N ALA A 12 -7.06 -7.38 2.95
CA ALA A 12 -7.52 -8.75 2.71
C ALA A 12 -6.51 -9.57 1.90
N ALA A 13 -5.84 -8.94 0.93
CA ALA A 13 -4.85 -9.58 0.08
C ALA A 13 -3.60 -9.97 0.88
N ILE A 14 -3.03 -9.05 1.67
CA ILE A 14 -1.86 -9.35 2.51
C ILE A 14 -2.18 -10.39 3.59
N SER A 15 -3.38 -10.34 4.18
CA SER A 15 -3.80 -11.34 5.17
C SER A 15 -3.93 -12.74 4.57
N ALA A 16 -4.37 -12.84 3.31
CA ALA A 16 -4.47 -14.12 2.61
C ALA A 16 -3.08 -14.71 2.30
N ASP A 17 -2.14 -13.87 1.86
CA ASP A 17 -0.75 -14.31 1.61
C ASP A 17 -0.05 -14.72 2.91
N LEU A 18 -0.20 -13.95 4.00
CA LEU A 18 0.36 -14.31 5.31
C LEU A 18 -0.15 -15.67 5.79
N ARG A 19 -1.47 -15.92 5.71
CA ARG A 19 -2.05 -17.22 6.07
C ARG A 19 -1.47 -18.35 5.24
N ARG A 20 -1.25 -18.12 3.94
CA ARG A 20 -0.65 -19.12 3.05
C ARG A 20 0.79 -19.44 3.43
N LEU A 21 1.54 -18.43 3.88
CA LEU A 21 2.91 -18.55 4.35
C LEU A 21 2.99 -19.12 5.79
N GLY A 22 1.87 -19.55 6.38
CA GLY A 22 1.83 -20.06 7.75
C GLY A 22 2.10 -18.98 8.82
N SER A 23 1.96 -17.71 8.45
CA SER A 23 2.20 -16.56 9.32
C SER A 23 0.90 -15.82 9.64
N ALA A 24 0.94 -15.00 10.68
CA ALA A 24 -0.13 -14.07 11.03
C ALA A 24 0.39 -12.64 10.96
N ALA A 25 -0.52 -11.68 10.78
CA ALA A 25 -0.16 -10.28 10.87
C ALA A 25 0.43 -10.00 12.27
N GLN A 26 1.68 -9.54 12.30
CA GLN A 26 2.31 -9.05 13.53
C GLN A 26 1.69 -7.71 13.95
N SER A 27 1.99 -7.26 15.17
CA SER A 27 1.58 -5.93 15.62
C SER A 27 2.12 -4.86 14.68
N THR A 28 1.24 -4.02 14.16
CA THR A 28 1.62 -2.93 13.25
C THR A 28 2.40 -1.85 13.99
N VAL A 29 3.24 -1.11 13.27
CA VAL A 29 3.77 0.14 13.80
C VAL A 29 2.63 1.14 14.02
N SER A 30 2.75 2.00 15.02
CA SER A 30 1.78 3.07 15.23
C SER A 30 1.92 4.12 14.11
N VAL A 31 0.77 4.56 13.60
CA VAL A 31 0.64 5.71 12.69
C VAL A 31 -0.33 6.70 13.31
N PRO A 32 -0.08 8.02 13.20
CA PRO A 32 -0.99 9.03 13.72
C PRO A 32 -2.35 8.96 12.99
N PRO A 33 -3.44 9.38 13.65
CA PRO A 33 -4.74 9.54 12.98
C PRO A 33 -4.60 10.45 11.76
N LEU A 34 -5.26 10.07 10.67
CA LEU A 34 -5.19 10.82 9.42
C LEU A 34 -6.24 11.93 9.39
N THR A 35 -5.79 13.14 9.08
CA THR A 35 -6.65 14.25 8.67
C THR A 35 -7.08 14.08 7.21
N SER A 36 -7.89 15.00 6.70
CA SER A 36 -8.26 15.06 5.28
C SER A 36 -7.04 15.15 4.35
N GLY A 37 -6.11 16.09 4.62
CA GLY A 37 -4.84 16.18 3.90
C GLY A 37 -3.95 14.96 4.13
N GLY A 38 -3.92 14.47 5.38
CA GLY A 38 -3.13 13.29 5.74
C GLY A 38 -3.54 12.01 5.00
N MET A 39 -4.83 11.85 4.68
CA MET A 39 -5.31 10.75 3.85
C MET A 39 -4.75 10.80 2.43
N LEU A 40 -4.68 11.99 1.81
CA LEU A 40 -4.13 12.16 0.46
C LEU A 40 -2.64 11.79 0.43
N GLY A 41 -1.85 12.30 1.38
CA GLY A 41 -0.42 12.01 1.48
C GLY A 41 -0.14 10.53 1.74
N THR A 42 -0.91 9.91 2.63
CA THR A 42 -0.78 8.47 2.91
C THR A 42 -1.16 7.62 1.70
N LEU A 43 -2.25 7.97 0.99
CA LEU A 43 -2.67 7.26 -0.21
C LEU A 43 -1.69 7.41 -1.36
N TYR A 44 -0.99 8.54 -1.48
CA TYR A 44 0.10 8.71 -2.44
C TYR A 44 1.15 7.60 -2.28
N VAL A 45 1.58 7.32 -1.06
CA VAL A 45 2.54 6.25 -0.76
C VAL A 45 1.96 4.86 -1.04
N LEU A 46 0.72 4.60 -0.58
CA LEU A 46 0.08 3.30 -0.75
C LEU A 46 -0.20 2.98 -2.23
N GLU A 47 -0.71 3.93 -2.99
CA GLU A 47 -0.97 3.77 -4.42
C GLU A 47 0.34 3.70 -5.23
N GLY A 48 1.32 4.55 -4.92
CA GLY A 48 2.64 4.54 -5.55
C GLY A 48 3.41 3.24 -5.34
N SER A 49 3.31 2.62 -4.16
CA SER A 49 3.98 1.34 -3.85
C SER A 49 3.58 0.19 -4.79
N ARG A 50 2.43 0.28 -5.48
CA ARG A 50 2.00 -0.71 -6.48
C ARG A 50 2.87 -0.72 -7.72
N LEU A 51 3.53 0.38 -8.04
CA LEU A 51 4.46 0.45 -9.16
C LEU A 51 5.68 -0.43 -8.90
N GLY A 52 6.24 -0.35 -7.69
CA GLY A 52 7.33 -1.20 -7.22
C GLY A 52 6.92 -2.67 -7.06
N ALA A 53 5.70 -2.93 -6.57
CA ALA A 53 5.19 -4.28 -6.37
C ALA A 53 5.22 -5.15 -7.64
N LYS A 54 5.11 -4.55 -8.84
CA LYS A 54 5.22 -5.27 -10.12
C LYS A 54 6.58 -5.91 -10.33
N PHE A 55 7.66 -5.28 -9.85
CA PHE A 55 9.01 -5.84 -9.95
C PHE A 55 9.20 -6.99 -8.98
N LEU A 56 8.76 -6.82 -7.72
CA LEU A 56 8.82 -7.86 -6.69
C LEU A 56 7.95 -9.07 -7.01
N LEU A 57 6.82 -8.87 -7.69
CA LEU A 57 5.91 -9.95 -8.06
C LEU A 57 6.61 -11.03 -8.90
N LYS A 58 7.49 -10.61 -9.83
CA LYS A 58 8.20 -11.54 -10.68
C LYS A 58 9.13 -12.44 -9.87
N GLU A 59 9.91 -11.85 -8.96
CA GLU A 59 10.84 -12.58 -8.11
C GLU A 59 10.12 -13.59 -7.19
N VAL A 60 9.01 -13.16 -6.57
CA VAL A 60 8.19 -14.05 -5.75
C VAL A 60 7.60 -15.18 -6.60
N ALA A 61 7.03 -14.88 -7.76
CA ALA A 61 6.40 -15.87 -8.64
C ALA A 61 7.40 -16.92 -9.19
N ASP A 62 8.66 -16.53 -9.39
CA ASP A 62 9.72 -17.42 -9.88
C ASP A 62 10.36 -18.25 -8.75
N ALA A 63 9.92 -18.09 -7.49
CA ALA A 63 10.43 -18.86 -6.36
C ALA A 63 10.14 -20.37 -6.50
N ALA A 64 11.14 -21.21 -6.18
CA ALA A 64 11.02 -22.67 -6.27
C ALA A 64 9.99 -23.25 -5.28
N ASP A 65 9.79 -22.61 -4.13
CA ASP A 65 8.82 -23.02 -3.12
C ASP A 65 7.39 -22.60 -3.52
N PRO A 66 6.45 -23.55 -3.72
CA PRO A 66 5.05 -23.27 -4.04
C PRO A 66 4.28 -22.50 -2.95
N HIS A 67 4.74 -22.51 -1.70
CA HIS A 67 4.15 -21.67 -0.64
C HIS A 67 4.43 -20.19 -0.91
N ILE A 68 5.64 -19.87 -1.37
CA ILE A 68 6.10 -18.51 -1.69
C ILE A 68 5.56 -18.07 -3.06
N SER A 69 5.74 -18.86 -4.12
CA SER A 69 5.38 -18.44 -5.49
C SER A 69 3.90 -18.25 -5.74
N GLN A 70 3.05 -18.76 -4.86
CA GLN A 70 1.60 -18.57 -4.91
C GLN A 70 1.07 -17.59 -3.83
N ALA A 71 1.93 -17.02 -2.98
CA ALA A 71 1.60 -15.96 -2.01
C ALA A 71 1.74 -14.57 -2.64
N THR A 72 1.03 -14.34 -3.76
CA THR A 72 1.22 -13.17 -4.62
C THR A 72 0.03 -12.21 -4.63
N ARG A 73 -1.01 -12.42 -3.81
CA ARG A 73 -2.25 -11.63 -3.85
C ARG A 73 -2.02 -10.16 -3.54
N TYR A 74 -1.14 -9.84 -2.58
CA TYR A 74 -0.78 -8.47 -2.21
C TYR A 74 0.01 -7.77 -3.32
N LEU A 75 1.02 -8.46 -3.88
CA LEU A 75 1.89 -7.90 -4.91
C LEU A 75 1.18 -7.75 -6.27
N SER A 76 0.28 -8.67 -6.59
CA SER A 76 -0.56 -8.62 -7.80
C SER A 76 -1.83 -7.77 -7.62
N HIS A 77 -2.08 -7.22 -6.43
CA HIS A 77 -3.32 -6.50 -6.16
C HIS A 77 -3.47 -5.26 -7.05
N GLY A 78 -4.58 -5.22 -7.79
CA GLY A 78 -4.86 -4.13 -8.74
C GLY A 78 -4.08 -4.25 -10.05
N ALA A 79 -3.45 -5.40 -10.33
CA ALA A 79 -2.93 -5.69 -11.67
C ALA A 79 -4.02 -5.49 -12.73
N GLY A 80 -3.66 -4.86 -13.85
CA GLY A 80 -4.61 -4.48 -14.91
C GLY A 80 -5.50 -3.27 -14.59
N LYS A 81 -5.59 -2.81 -13.34
CA LYS A 81 -6.32 -1.59 -12.97
C LYS A 81 -5.40 -0.37 -13.04
N ARG A 82 -5.99 0.79 -13.35
CA ARG A 82 -5.31 2.11 -13.37
C ARG A 82 -5.42 2.84 -12.01
N LEU A 83 -5.24 2.12 -10.89
CA LEU A 83 -5.48 2.66 -9.54
C LEU A 83 -4.56 3.83 -9.18
N TRP A 84 -3.30 3.78 -9.63
CA TRP A 84 -2.34 4.88 -9.46
C TRP A 84 -2.77 6.11 -10.24
N GLN A 85 -3.07 5.96 -11.53
CA GLN A 85 -3.47 7.08 -12.36
C GLN A 85 -4.81 7.67 -11.91
N SER A 86 -5.78 6.84 -11.51
CA SER A 86 -7.06 7.33 -11.00
C SER A 86 -6.93 8.03 -9.66
N PHE A 87 -5.96 7.62 -8.82
CA PHE A 87 -5.60 8.36 -7.62
C PHE A 87 -4.98 9.72 -7.95
N LEU A 88 -4.01 9.78 -8.88
CA LEU A 88 -3.38 11.04 -9.29
C LEU A 88 -4.40 12.05 -9.83
N SER A 89 -5.29 11.62 -10.73
CA SER A 89 -6.35 12.51 -11.25
C SER A 89 -7.27 13.03 -10.15
N LYS A 90 -7.49 12.23 -9.09
CA LYS A 90 -8.26 12.68 -7.94
C LYS A 90 -7.46 13.66 -7.08
N LEU A 91 -6.20 13.35 -6.77
CA LEU A 91 -5.31 14.23 -6.01
C LEU A 91 -5.20 15.61 -6.68
N GLU A 92 -5.04 15.66 -8.00
CA GLU A 92 -4.97 16.88 -8.80
C GLU A 92 -6.28 17.69 -8.79
N SER A 93 -7.42 17.04 -8.52
CA SER A 93 -8.75 17.68 -8.51
C SER A 93 -9.19 18.17 -7.13
N GLU A 94 -8.52 17.73 -6.06
CA GLU A 94 -8.88 18.12 -4.69
C GLU A 94 -8.26 19.48 -4.36
N GLU A 95 -9.07 20.41 -3.85
CA GLU A 95 -8.56 21.67 -3.31
C GLU A 95 -7.93 21.40 -1.94
N VAL A 96 -6.60 21.37 -1.91
CA VAL A 96 -5.83 21.16 -0.69
C VAL A 96 -5.59 22.50 -0.01
N SER A 97 -6.07 22.65 1.22
CA SER A 97 -5.88 23.89 2.01
C SER A 97 -4.46 24.03 2.59
N ASP A 98 -3.76 22.91 2.77
CA ASP A 98 -2.40 22.84 3.33
C ASP A 98 -1.61 21.72 2.63
N GLU A 99 -0.76 22.10 1.67
CA GLU A 99 0.06 21.15 0.91
C GLU A 99 1.19 20.54 1.77
N ASP A 100 1.70 21.30 2.74
CA ASP A 100 2.74 20.83 3.65
C ASP A 100 2.22 19.68 4.51
N GLU A 101 0.97 19.75 4.97
CA GLU A 101 0.32 18.64 5.68
C GLU A 101 0.28 17.35 4.84
N VAL A 102 -0.06 17.45 3.55
CA VAL A 102 -0.11 16.31 2.64
C VAL A 102 1.28 15.70 2.46
N ILE A 103 2.30 16.54 2.28
CA ILE A 103 3.69 16.10 2.12
C ILE A 103 4.21 15.44 3.39
N GLU A 104 3.97 16.04 4.56
CA GLU A 104 4.40 15.48 5.84
C GLU A 104 3.70 14.15 6.16
N ALA A 105 2.44 14.00 5.78
CA ALA A 105 1.75 12.72 5.90
C ALA A 105 2.33 11.64 4.97
N ALA A 106 2.72 11.99 3.75
CA ALA A 106 3.42 11.07 2.86
C ALA A 106 4.77 10.63 3.46
N ARG A 107 5.56 11.57 3.99
CA ARG A 107 6.81 11.28 4.70
C ARG A 107 6.59 10.37 5.91
N ALA A 108 5.57 10.64 6.72
CA ALA A 108 5.21 9.80 7.85
C ALA A 108 4.82 8.38 7.44
N ALA A 109 4.11 8.23 6.32
CA ALA A 109 3.77 6.92 5.76
C ALA A 109 5.02 6.17 5.27
N PHE A 110 5.96 6.82 4.57
CA PHE A 110 7.25 6.22 4.21
C PHE A 110 8.02 5.75 5.45
N ALA A 111 8.16 6.62 6.45
CA ALA A 111 8.85 6.29 7.70
C ALA A 111 8.17 5.12 8.44
N ALA A 112 6.84 4.96 8.33
CA ALA A 112 6.14 3.80 8.89
C ALA A 112 6.50 2.50 8.16
N PHE A 113 6.64 2.52 6.83
CA PHE A 113 7.14 1.36 6.06
C PHE A 113 8.58 0.99 6.46
N GLU A 114 9.47 1.98 6.60
CA GLU A 114 10.86 1.76 7.03
C GLU A 114 10.92 1.11 8.42
N ARG A 115 10.24 1.70 9.42
CA ARG A 115 10.17 1.13 10.78
C ARG A 115 9.56 -0.28 10.81
N ALA A 116 8.64 -0.59 9.90
CA ALA A 116 8.06 -1.92 9.81
C ALA A 116 9.03 -2.93 9.19
N ALA A 117 9.82 -2.52 8.18
CA ALA A 117 10.83 -3.36 7.55
C ALA A 117 12.00 -3.67 8.50
N ASP A 118 12.43 -2.70 9.32
CA ASP A 118 13.51 -2.88 10.31
C ASP A 118 13.17 -3.87 11.45
N ARG A 119 11.90 -4.29 11.55
CA ARG A 119 11.43 -5.27 12.54
C ARG A 119 11.42 -6.71 12.02
N ALA A 120 11.63 -6.91 10.71
CA ALA A 120 11.49 -8.19 10.02
C ALA A 120 12.74 -9.07 10.15
#